data_AF-A0A0C3DUT6-F1
#
_entry.id   AF-A0A0C3DUT6-F1
#
_cell.length_a   1.000
_cell.length_b   1.000
_cell.length_c   1.000
_cell.angle_alpha   90.00
_cell.angle_beta   90.00
_cell.angle_gamma   90.00
#
_symmetry.space_group_name_H-M   'P 1'
#
loop_
_entity.id
_entity.type
_entity.pdbx_description
1 polymer ?
#
loop_
_entity_poly.entity_id
_entity_poly.type
_entity_poly.pdbx_seq_one_letter_code
_entity_poly.pdbx_strand_id
1 'polypeptide(L)'
;MPCDKQKMQMKQMKWMEQTKPALNVLANLKNSSRGKFSQVIGMDGAICYIEDVNNLMQGNEDNPCAGRWKNMKDQHTVRMWSIFDETGIFIAVCRHGFSLVIADMVRSSERAKYLLAVVSRLLDAFGKGLGGGYDIGCKFKATLSRSSLAKSAWLLAHSSLVGSFHRHAHGRLCQLNHLATYVKGLGLEDLEGCEHTFLKSNALASTVHYSGIFHQRQAISNYFEHNNEYNVYANLSIFLHNNYKQAVNILGETQERLPQLKHELNITDDSVFHAWLTEERAYLLSQKKEPEEETAQMTYWQRLVNLAASRDRLAATESWLVITSTTATQELGHNTTSTTRLETARHHAQETYNKDLVAVQELEIKLDVTSRWKPGDVEWQNAGHLVAQRKYQHALDHLESLVVAHIFELSKMNQAGTGYKLHKHIGKVLQAWSSAIKTALEQYNIAAQALSPPHHTFTLEEVMEYTFLSNFQLLQDTCEDISQCPWASPTAHLALDMYFKMCHAQEEIIQLNVEIHRFVTYLQDEDQYLHACEEQLLTSHPVLAHQI
;
A
#
# COMPACT_ATOMS: atom_id res chain seq x y z
N MET A 1 20.70 27.43 39.03
CA MET A 1 20.94 26.47 37.93
C MET A 1 19.84 26.71 36.92
N PRO A 2 20.13 26.95 35.63
CA PRO A 2 19.07 27.27 34.67
C PRO A 2 18.11 26.08 34.53
N CYS A 3 16.80 26.38 34.46
CA CYS A 3 15.75 25.43 34.16
C CYS A 3 16.03 24.74 32.82
N ASP A 4 15.60 23.49 32.64
CA ASP A 4 15.89 22.74 31.42
C ASP A 4 15.33 23.41 30.15
N LYS A 5 14.27 24.24 30.26
CA LYS A 5 13.78 25.11 29.18
C LYS A 5 14.78 26.21 28.79
N GLN A 6 15.38 26.92 29.75
CA GLN A 6 16.40 27.96 29.50
C GLN A 6 17.69 27.37 28.88
N LYS A 7 18.10 26.17 29.31
CA LYS A 7 19.24 25.47 28.66
C LYS A 7 18.93 25.07 27.21
N MET A 8 17.66 24.77 26.92
CA MET A 8 17.21 24.41 25.57
C MET A 8 17.18 25.64 24.65
N GLN A 9 16.64 26.77 25.14
CA GLN A 9 16.64 28.05 24.42
C GLN A 9 18.06 28.56 24.13
N MET A 10 19.00 28.44 25.09
CA MET A 10 20.41 28.77 24.85
C MET A 10 21.07 27.90 23.76
N LYS A 11 20.68 26.62 23.65
CA LYS A 11 21.17 25.74 22.56
C LYS A 11 20.56 26.14 21.21
N GLN A 12 19.30 26.58 21.19
CA GLN A 12 18.61 27.03 19.97
C GLN A 12 19.10 28.41 19.49
N MET A 13 19.40 29.35 20.39
CA MET A 13 20.01 30.65 20.03
C MET A 13 21.42 30.50 19.44
N LYS A 14 22.26 29.62 20.00
CA LYS A 14 23.58 29.31 19.41
C LYS A 14 23.48 28.73 17.99
N TRP A 15 22.37 28.06 17.67
CA TRP A 15 22.11 27.57 16.32
C TRP A 15 21.72 28.70 15.34
N MET A 16 21.00 29.73 15.78
CA MET A 16 20.69 30.91 14.94
C MET A 16 21.96 31.66 14.50
N GLU A 17 22.99 31.72 15.35
CA GLU A 17 24.27 32.33 14.98
C GLU A 17 25.06 31.49 13.95
N GLN A 18 24.93 30.16 14.01
CA GLN A 18 25.63 29.22 13.13
C GLN A 18 24.97 29.07 11.74
N THR A 19 23.70 29.49 11.57
CA THR A 19 22.94 29.36 10.32
C THR A 19 22.94 30.61 9.44
N LYS A 20 23.37 31.77 9.95
CA LYS A 20 23.62 33.00 9.17
C LYS A 20 24.47 32.77 7.89
N PRO A 21 25.51 31.93 7.87
CA PRO A 21 26.28 31.65 6.65
C PRO A 21 25.48 30.91 5.57
N ALA A 22 24.56 30.00 5.95
CA ALA A 22 23.73 29.23 5.01
C ALA A 22 22.67 30.11 4.32
N LEU A 23 22.14 31.12 5.03
CA LEU A 23 21.26 32.15 4.46
C LEU A 23 22.01 33.05 3.44
N ASN A 24 23.31 33.27 3.60
CA ASN A 24 24.13 34.00 2.62
C ASN A 24 24.42 33.20 1.34
N VAL A 25 24.48 31.86 1.42
CA VAL A 25 24.60 30.99 0.23
C VAL A 25 23.35 31.09 -0.66
N LEU A 26 22.16 31.25 -0.05
CA LEU A 26 20.90 31.49 -0.76
C LEU A 26 20.87 32.84 -1.51
N ALA A 27 21.52 33.88 -0.98
CA ALA A 27 21.64 35.18 -1.67
C ALA A 27 22.51 35.07 -2.94
N ASN A 28 23.52 34.20 -2.93
CA ASN A 28 24.40 33.96 -4.09
C ASN A 28 23.74 33.06 -5.15
N LEU A 29 22.93 32.08 -4.77
CA LEU A 29 22.16 31.25 -5.71
C LEU A 29 21.02 32.01 -6.39
N LYS A 30 20.42 33.00 -5.71
CA LYS A 30 19.39 33.90 -6.29
C LYS A 30 19.92 34.80 -7.41
N ASN A 31 21.22 35.10 -7.42
CA ASN A 31 21.84 35.97 -8.44
C ASN A 31 22.28 35.21 -9.70
N SER A 32 22.49 33.89 -9.62
CA SER A 32 22.86 33.05 -10.78
C SER A 32 21.64 32.62 -11.62
N SER A 33 20.45 32.54 -11.02
CA SER A 33 19.23 32.04 -11.68
C SER A 33 18.34 33.13 -12.31
N ARG A 34 18.63 34.42 -12.12
CA ARG A 34 17.84 35.54 -12.66
C ARG A 34 17.81 35.63 -14.20
N GLY A 35 18.61 34.85 -14.92
CA GLY A 35 18.64 34.82 -16.39
C GLY A 35 17.75 33.78 -17.09
N LYS A 36 17.07 32.88 -16.36
CA LYS A 36 16.27 31.79 -17.00
C LYS A 36 14.85 31.58 -16.42
N PHE A 37 14.38 32.46 -15.52
CA PHE A 37 13.16 32.24 -14.75
C PHE A 37 11.87 32.91 -15.30
N SER A 38 11.86 33.43 -16.53
CA SER A 38 10.69 34.17 -17.06
C SER A 38 9.82 33.41 -18.08
N GLN A 39 9.87 32.08 -18.17
CA GLN A 39 9.09 31.37 -19.21
C GLN A 39 8.44 30.04 -18.83
N VAL A 40 8.29 29.69 -17.54
CA VAL A 40 7.57 28.47 -17.13
C VAL A 40 6.66 28.75 -15.94
N ILE A 41 5.71 29.67 -16.12
CA ILE A 41 4.47 29.71 -15.32
C ILE A 41 3.33 30.05 -16.28
N GLY A 42 2.93 29.07 -17.10
CA GLY A 42 1.65 29.09 -17.80
C GLY A 42 0.61 28.40 -16.93
N MET A 43 -0.44 29.12 -16.54
CA MET A 43 -1.53 28.65 -15.66
C MET A 43 -2.54 27.72 -16.37
N ASP A 44 -2.22 27.13 -17.51
CA ASP A 44 -3.16 26.37 -18.35
C ASP A 44 -3.10 24.84 -18.16
N GLY A 45 -2.19 24.32 -17.32
CA GLY A 45 -2.03 22.87 -17.07
C GLY A 45 -2.98 22.25 -16.05
N ALA A 46 -3.77 23.05 -15.32
CA ALA A 46 -4.64 22.57 -14.24
C ALA A 46 -5.99 22.00 -14.73
N ILE A 47 -6.38 22.28 -15.98
CA ILE A 47 -7.69 21.90 -16.52
C ILE A 47 -7.65 20.49 -17.14
N CYS A 48 -6.51 20.09 -17.72
CA CYS A 48 -6.40 18.79 -18.40
C CYS A 48 -6.37 17.58 -17.45
N TYR A 49 -5.99 17.78 -16.18
CA TYR A 49 -6.00 16.71 -15.15
C TYR A 49 -7.37 16.48 -14.50
N ILE A 50 -8.34 17.37 -14.71
CA ILE A 50 -9.67 17.30 -14.07
C ILE A 50 -10.63 16.44 -14.91
N GLU A 51 -10.46 16.38 -16.22
CA GLU A 51 -11.32 15.58 -17.10
C GLU A 51 -11.05 14.07 -17.03
N ASP A 52 -9.78 13.65 -16.87
CA ASP A 52 -9.44 12.22 -16.70
C ASP A 52 -9.89 11.63 -15.36
N VAL A 53 -10.12 12.46 -14.34
CA VAL A 53 -10.63 12.02 -13.02
C VAL A 53 -12.15 11.82 -13.03
N ASN A 54 -12.88 12.40 -13.98
CA ASN A 54 -14.33 12.20 -14.08
C ASN A 54 -14.70 10.75 -14.49
N ASN A 55 -13.80 10.05 -15.20
CA ASN A 55 -13.97 8.63 -15.52
C ASN A 55 -13.73 7.68 -14.32
N LEU A 56 -13.21 8.17 -13.19
CA LEU A 56 -13.04 7.40 -11.93
C LEU A 56 -14.32 7.34 -11.06
N MET A 57 -15.41 7.96 -11.50
CA MET A 57 -16.71 7.95 -10.79
C MET A 57 -17.54 6.69 -11.04
N GLN A 58 -17.11 5.79 -11.94
CA GLN A 58 -17.66 4.45 -12.03
C GLN A 58 -16.83 3.51 -11.14
N GLY A 59 -17.36 3.24 -9.95
CA GLY A 59 -16.80 2.23 -9.06
C GLY A 59 -16.81 0.86 -9.72
N ASN A 60 -15.62 0.31 -9.95
CA ASN A 60 -15.38 -1.11 -10.17
C ASN A 60 -14.09 -1.44 -9.40
N GLU A 61 -14.18 -1.83 -8.12
CA GLU A 61 -14.27 -3.23 -7.65
C GLU A 61 -13.05 -4.08 -8.04
N ASP A 62 -11.92 -3.81 -7.38
CA ASP A 62 -11.33 -4.71 -6.38
C ASP A 62 -9.96 -4.16 -5.97
N ASN A 63 -9.75 -3.98 -4.66
CA ASN A 63 -8.44 -3.59 -4.17
C ASN A 63 -7.47 -4.76 -4.39
N PRO A 64 -6.44 -4.64 -5.25
CA PRO A 64 -5.50 -5.73 -5.54
C PRO A 64 -4.75 -6.24 -4.30
N CYS A 65 -4.72 -5.45 -3.22
CA CYS A 65 -4.06 -5.82 -1.96
C CYS A 65 -5.00 -6.48 -0.93
N ALA A 66 -6.32 -6.54 -1.16
CA ALA A 66 -7.28 -7.01 -0.16
C ALA A 66 -7.09 -8.49 0.25
N GLY A 67 -6.57 -9.34 -0.64
CA GLY A 67 -6.34 -10.76 -0.37
C GLY A 67 -5.02 -11.09 0.34
N ARG A 68 -4.05 -10.17 0.38
CA ARG A 68 -2.69 -10.43 0.88
C ARG A 68 -2.50 -10.14 2.36
N TRP A 69 -3.39 -9.34 2.95
CA TRP A 69 -3.34 -8.95 4.36
C TRP A 69 -4.40 -9.72 5.16
N LYS A 70 -3.97 -10.83 5.78
CA LYS A 70 -4.61 -11.29 7.02
C LYS A 70 -3.88 -10.59 8.15
N ASN A 71 -4.57 -9.74 8.89
CA ASN A 71 -4.05 -9.18 10.12
C ASN A 71 -3.49 -10.32 10.98
N MET A 72 -2.35 -10.06 11.59
CA MET A 72 -1.56 -10.97 12.39
C MET A 72 -2.43 -11.78 13.38
N LYS A 73 -2.58 -13.09 13.12
CA LYS A 73 -3.17 -14.13 14.00
C LYS A 73 -4.35 -13.68 14.88
N ASP A 74 -5.50 -13.36 14.26
CA ASP A 74 -6.75 -13.02 14.96
C ASP A 74 -7.16 -14.03 16.06
N GLN A 75 -6.91 -15.34 15.89
CA GLN A 75 -7.52 -16.31 16.81
C GLN A 75 -6.92 -16.35 18.23
N HIS A 76 -5.64 -15.99 18.40
CA HIS A 76 -4.98 -16.01 19.72
C HIS A 76 -5.05 -14.66 20.44
N THR A 77 -5.05 -13.53 19.71
CA THR A 77 -5.16 -12.17 20.29
C THR A 77 -6.60 -11.80 20.61
N VAL A 78 -7.61 -12.26 19.84
CA VAL A 78 -9.02 -11.96 20.11
C VAL A 78 -9.47 -12.45 21.49
N ARG A 79 -9.01 -13.62 21.95
CA ARG A 79 -9.30 -14.13 23.31
C ARG A 79 -8.61 -13.35 24.44
N MET A 80 -7.42 -12.83 24.19
CA MET A 80 -6.67 -12.05 25.18
C MET A 80 -7.23 -10.61 25.29
N TRP A 81 -7.71 -10.05 24.17
CA TRP A 81 -8.22 -8.69 24.08
C TRP A 81 -9.70 -8.58 24.47
N SER A 82 -10.46 -9.69 24.44
CA SER A 82 -11.86 -9.71 24.90
C SER A 82 -12.05 -9.52 26.41
N ILE A 83 -10.96 -9.51 27.18
CA ILE A 83 -10.99 -9.28 28.64
C ILE A 83 -10.99 -7.77 28.96
N PHE A 84 -10.48 -6.93 28.05
CA PHE A 84 -10.33 -5.49 28.27
C PHE A 84 -11.42 -4.70 27.51
N ASP A 85 -12.02 -3.71 28.18
CA ASP A 85 -12.94 -2.77 27.55
C ASP A 85 -12.18 -1.84 26.58
N GLU A 86 -11.06 -1.28 27.02
CA GLU A 86 -10.10 -0.55 26.19
C GLU A 86 -8.94 -1.45 25.78
N THR A 87 -8.75 -1.56 24.47
CA THR A 87 -7.80 -2.49 23.89
C THR A 87 -6.50 -1.83 23.44
N GLY A 88 -6.50 -0.50 23.29
CA GLY A 88 -5.35 0.27 22.85
C GLY A 88 -5.72 1.71 22.53
N ILE A 89 -4.81 2.42 21.86
CA ILE A 89 -5.04 3.76 21.33
C ILE A 89 -4.85 3.78 19.82
N PHE A 90 -5.63 4.62 19.16
CA PHE A 90 -5.45 4.99 17.77
C PHE A 90 -4.92 6.43 17.72
N ILE A 91 -3.80 6.67 17.04
CA ILE A 91 -3.12 7.98 17.03
C ILE A 91 -2.92 8.50 15.61
N ALA A 92 -3.00 9.83 15.45
CA ALA A 92 -2.46 10.55 14.31
C ALA A 92 -1.35 11.49 14.78
N VAL A 93 -0.25 11.49 14.03
CA VAL A 93 0.96 12.27 14.29
C VAL A 93 1.25 13.13 13.06
N CYS A 94 1.68 14.37 13.24
CA CYS A 94 2.13 15.18 12.10
C CYS A 94 3.52 14.74 11.63
N ARG A 95 3.96 15.27 10.48
CA ARG A 95 5.30 14.99 9.94
C ARG A 95 6.45 15.36 10.88
N HIS A 96 6.24 16.32 11.77
CA HIS A 96 7.24 16.73 12.77
C HIS A 96 7.28 15.82 13.99
N GLY A 97 6.35 14.87 14.13
CA GLY A 97 6.27 13.95 15.27
C GLY A 97 5.33 14.37 16.39
N PHE A 98 4.59 15.48 16.27
CA PHE A 98 3.62 15.90 17.28
C PHE A 98 2.35 15.03 17.20
N SER A 99 1.91 14.53 18.35
CA SER A 99 0.59 13.90 18.45
C SER A 99 -0.51 14.93 18.18
N LEU A 100 -1.38 14.63 17.20
CA LEU A 100 -2.49 15.49 16.77
C LEU A 100 -3.82 15.02 17.35
N VAL A 101 -4.09 13.71 17.24
CA VAL A 101 -5.35 13.10 17.69
C VAL A 101 -5.04 11.76 18.31
N ILE A 102 -5.62 11.48 19.49
CA ILE A 102 -5.58 10.19 20.15
C ILE A 102 -7.02 9.76 20.43
N ALA A 103 -7.35 8.52 20.09
CA ALA A 103 -8.66 7.93 20.34
C ALA A 103 -8.52 6.56 21.02
N ASP A 104 -9.31 6.33 22.06
CA ASP A 104 -9.36 5.01 22.73
C ASP A 104 -9.98 3.96 21.80
N MET A 105 -9.33 2.80 21.71
CA MET A 105 -9.87 1.66 21.01
C MET A 105 -10.75 0.80 21.92
N VAL A 106 -12.05 1.11 21.93
CA VAL A 106 -13.05 0.48 22.79
C VAL A 106 -13.66 -0.77 22.14
N ARG A 107 -13.59 -1.91 22.85
CA ARG A 107 -14.27 -3.20 22.59
C ARG A 107 -14.02 -3.81 21.21
N SER A 108 -13.00 -3.33 20.52
CA SER A 108 -12.60 -3.83 19.21
C SER A 108 -11.14 -3.53 18.97
N SER A 109 -10.45 -4.42 18.26
CA SER A 109 -9.17 -4.13 17.60
C SER A 109 -9.30 -2.99 16.58
N GLU A 110 -8.22 -2.69 15.85
CA GLU A 110 -8.14 -1.62 14.85
C GLU A 110 -9.20 -1.78 13.75
N ARG A 111 -10.38 -1.20 13.99
CA ARG A 111 -11.48 -1.12 13.03
C ARG A 111 -11.40 0.20 12.27
N ALA A 112 -11.83 0.18 11.01
CA ALA A 112 -11.85 1.37 10.14
C ALA A 112 -12.60 2.58 10.73
N LYS A 113 -13.51 2.38 11.70
CA LYS A 113 -14.23 3.47 12.40
C LYS A 113 -13.29 4.49 13.05
N TYR A 114 -12.15 4.06 13.60
CA TYR A 114 -11.18 4.98 14.24
C TYR A 114 -10.48 5.83 13.19
N LEU A 115 -10.08 5.20 12.08
CA LEU A 115 -9.47 5.86 10.93
C LEU A 115 -10.41 6.93 10.34
N LEU A 116 -11.69 6.58 10.16
CA LEU A 116 -12.72 7.54 9.72
C LEU A 116 -12.90 8.70 10.70
N ALA A 117 -13.00 8.42 12.01
CA ALA A 117 -13.17 9.46 13.02
C ALA A 117 -11.97 10.42 13.07
N VAL A 118 -10.75 9.88 13.01
CA VAL A 118 -9.52 10.69 12.95
C VAL A 118 -9.47 11.53 11.69
N VAL A 119 -9.74 10.94 10.52
CA VAL A 119 -9.77 11.70 9.26
C VAL A 119 -10.81 12.82 9.30
N SER A 120 -12.00 12.57 9.83
CA SER A 120 -13.01 13.62 10.02
C SER A 120 -12.44 14.79 10.81
N ARG A 121 -11.80 14.52 11.96
CA ARG A 121 -11.22 15.57 12.81
C ARG A 121 -10.08 16.32 12.13
N LEU A 122 -9.22 15.61 11.39
CA LEU A 122 -8.11 16.24 10.70
C LEU A 122 -8.59 17.08 9.50
N LEU A 123 -9.63 16.64 8.78
CA LEU A 123 -10.25 17.41 7.71
C LEU A 123 -10.90 18.69 8.24
N ASP A 124 -11.60 18.61 9.37
CA ASP A 124 -12.21 19.77 10.02
C ASP A 124 -11.15 20.78 10.49
N ALA A 125 -10.00 20.30 10.98
CA ALA A 125 -8.93 21.14 11.53
C ALA A 125 -8.00 21.76 10.46
N PHE A 126 -7.59 20.98 9.46
CA PHE A 126 -6.55 21.37 8.50
C PHE A 126 -7.11 21.70 7.11
N GLY A 127 -8.32 21.24 6.77
CA GLY A 127 -8.96 21.54 5.51
C GLY A 127 -8.32 20.84 4.31
N LYS A 128 -8.03 21.61 3.26
CA LYS A 128 -7.71 21.10 1.92
C LYS A 128 -6.28 20.56 1.82
N GLY A 129 -6.10 19.46 1.07
CA GLY A 129 -4.79 18.94 0.67
C GLY A 129 -4.11 18.07 1.72
N LEU A 130 -4.87 17.50 2.66
CA LEU A 130 -4.33 16.63 3.70
C LEU A 130 -3.95 15.25 3.13
N GLY A 131 -2.66 14.92 3.20
CA GLY A 131 -2.14 13.56 2.97
C GLY A 131 -2.06 12.76 4.28
N GLY A 132 -2.64 11.56 4.30
CA GLY A 132 -2.59 10.65 5.45
C GLY A 132 -1.97 9.32 5.08
N GLY A 133 -0.91 8.92 5.80
CA GLY A 133 -0.27 7.62 5.65
C GLY A 133 -0.92 6.55 6.52
N TYR A 134 -1.17 5.39 5.93
CA TYR A 134 -1.71 4.21 6.61
C TYR A 134 -1.11 2.94 6.00
N ASP A 135 -0.84 1.91 6.81
CA ASP A 135 -0.40 0.58 6.35
C ASP A 135 -1.36 0.01 5.28
N ILE A 136 -2.65 0.29 5.48
CA ILE A 136 -3.77 -0.12 4.62
C ILE A 136 -4.36 1.03 3.81
N GLY A 137 -3.59 2.08 3.51
CA GLY A 137 -4.08 3.29 2.86
C GLY A 137 -4.89 3.04 1.59
N CYS A 138 -4.48 2.05 0.79
CA CYS A 138 -5.21 1.61 -0.41
C CYS A 138 -6.62 1.07 -0.10
N LYS A 139 -6.76 0.21 0.92
CA LYS A 139 -8.05 -0.35 1.36
C LYS A 139 -8.89 0.72 2.06
N PHE A 140 -8.23 1.59 2.82
CA PHE A 140 -8.90 2.66 3.51
C PHE A 140 -9.50 3.67 2.54
N LYS A 141 -8.84 3.99 1.42
CA LYS A 141 -9.41 4.85 0.37
C LYS A 141 -10.79 4.34 -0.08
N ALA A 142 -10.90 3.05 -0.39
CA ALA A 142 -12.17 2.44 -0.78
C ALA A 142 -13.23 2.52 0.35
N THR A 143 -12.79 2.38 1.61
CA THR A 143 -13.66 2.51 2.78
C THR A 143 -14.14 3.95 2.97
N LEU A 144 -13.25 4.93 2.82
CA LEU A 144 -13.54 6.36 2.94
C LEU A 144 -14.53 6.81 1.87
N SER A 145 -14.35 6.38 0.62
CA SER A 145 -15.26 6.68 -0.48
C SER A 145 -16.67 6.09 -0.32
N ARG A 146 -16.83 5.04 0.50
CA ARG A 146 -18.14 4.44 0.82
C ARG A 146 -18.74 4.95 2.14
N SER A 147 -18.06 5.89 2.80
CA SER A 147 -18.48 6.43 4.09
C SER A 147 -19.22 7.76 3.95
N SER A 148 -19.80 8.25 5.05
CA SER A 148 -20.38 9.59 5.12
C SER A 148 -19.36 10.72 4.87
N LEU A 149 -18.06 10.43 4.97
CA LEU A 149 -16.99 11.40 4.73
C LEU A 149 -16.60 11.53 3.26
N ALA A 150 -17.11 10.69 2.36
CA ALA A 150 -16.69 10.65 0.95
C ALA A 150 -16.74 12.03 0.27
N LYS A 151 -17.85 12.76 0.45
CA LYS A 151 -18.02 14.10 -0.13
C LYS A 151 -17.02 15.10 0.46
N SER A 152 -16.82 15.09 1.77
CA SER A 152 -15.89 16.01 2.44
C SER A 152 -14.44 15.73 2.03
N ALA A 153 -14.04 14.45 2.08
CA ALA A 153 -12.72 14.00 1.66
C ALA A 153 -12.42 14.36 0.19
N TRP A 154 -13.40 14.23 -0.70
CA TRP A 154 -13.27 14.64 -2.10
C TRP A 154 -13.15 16.15 -2.26
N LEU A 155 -14.05 16.93 -1.66
CA LEU A 155 -14.02 18.41 -1.72
C LEU A 155 -12.73 19.00 -1.17
N LEU A 156 -12.21 18.40 -0.10
CA LEU A 156 -10.97 18.81 0.55
C LEU A 156 -9.73 18.15 -0.07
N ALA A 157 -9.87 17.39 -1.16
CA ALA A 157 -8.75 16.74 -1.85
C ALA A 157 -7.85 15.91 -0.90
N HIS A 158 -8.46 15.09 -0.04
CA HIS A 158 -7.74 14.20 0.86
C HIS A 158 -7.06 13.05 0.10
N SER A 159 -5.81 12.77 0.47
CA SER A 159 -5.03 11.67 -0.11
C SER A 159 -4.77 10.59 0.93
N SER A 160 -5.29 9.38 0.69
CA SER A 160 -4.95 8.19 1.49
C SER A 160 -3.76 7.46 0.87
N LEU A 161 -2.67 7.41 1.63
CA LEU A 161 -1.35 7.00 1.20
C LEU A 161 -0.85 5.81 2.00
N VAL A 162 0.19 5.16 1.49
CA VAL A 162 0.87 4.06 2.15
C VAL A 162 2.29 4.48 2.48
N GLY A 163 2.70 4.19 3.73
CA GLY A 163 4.06 4.45 4.22
C GLY A 163 5.13 3.70 3.45
N SER A 164 6.33 4.27 3.41
CA SER A 164 7.42 3.75 2.60
C SER A 164 7.93 2.38 3.06
N PHE A 165 7.87 2.05 4.36
CA PHE A 165 8.24 0.73 4.89
C PHE A 165 7.23 -0.35 4.47
N HIS A 166 5.96 0.03 4.31
CA HIS A 166 4.91 -0.90 3.90
C HIS A 166 4.86 -1.13 2.40
N ARG A 167 5.57 -0.35 1.59
CA ARG A 167 5.63 -0.47 0.11
C ARG A 167 5.72 -1.92 -0.36
N HIS A 168 6.60 -2.70 0.26
CA HIS A 168 6.90 -4.09 -0.11
C HIS A 168 5.73 -5.06 0.07
N ALA A 169 4.77 -4.72 0.92
CA ALA A 169 3.55 -5.51 1.13
C ALA A 169 2.48 -5.26 0.07
N HIS A 170 2.65 -4.22 -0.77
CA HIS A 170 1.68 -3.80 -1.78
C HIS A 170 2.17 -4.10 -3.20
N GLY A 171 1.27 -4.59 -4.06
CA GLY A 171 1.58 -4.83 -5.47
C GLY A 171 1.91 -3.53 -6.22
N ARG A 172 2.63 -3.62 -7.34
CA ARG A 172 3.15 -2.45 -8.08
C ARG A 172 2.07 -1.43 -8.44
N LEU A 173 0.91 -1.88 -8.92
CA LEU A 173 -0.23 -1.01 -9.23
C LEU A 173 -0.72 -0.21 -8.00
N CYS A 174 -0.69 -0.81 -6.80
CA CYS A 174 -1.02 -0.10 -5.57
C CYS A 174 0.07 0.93 -5.22
N GLN A 175 1.35 0.57 -5.38
CA GLN A 175 2.47 1.48 -5.14
C GLN A 175 2.37 2.72 -6.02
N LEU A 176 2.13 2.56 -7.33
CA LEU A 176 1.97 3.69 -8.27
C LEU A 176 0.87 4.69 -7.88
N ASN A 177 -0.14 4.22 -7.14
CA ASN A 177 -1.32 5.01 -6.78
C ASN A 177 -1.26 5.64 -5.38
N HIS A 178 -0.52 5.03 -4.46
CA HIS A 178 -0.63 5.34 -3.03
C HIS A 178 0.69 5.59 -2.33
N LEU A 179 1.81 5.29 -2.97
CA LEU A 179 3.12 5.50 -2.38
C LEU A 179 3.49 6.99 -2.43
N ALA A 180 4.01 7.52 -1.33
CA ALA A 180 4.43 8.91 -1.22
C ALA A 180 5.38 9.36 -2.35
N THR A 181 6.27 8.47 -2.81
CA THR A 181 7.23 8.71 -3.90
C THR A 181 6.60 9.10 -5.25
N TYR A 182 5.31 8.82 -5.48
CA TYR A 182 4.64 9.17 -6.72
C TYR A 182 3.52 10.21 -6.51
N VAL A 183 3.45 10.80 -5.32
CA VAL A 183 2.45 11.79 -4.93
C VAL A 183 3.12 13.11 -4.60
N LYS A 184 2.82 14.14 -5.39
CA LYS A 184 3.38 15.48 -5.21
C LYS A 184 2.93 16.11 -3.89
N GLY A 185 3.80 16.94 -3.31
CA GLY A 185 3.49 17.79 -2.17
C GLY A 185 3.76 17.18 -0.79
N LEU A 186 4.40 16.01 -0.72
CA LEU A 186 4.81 15.38 0.53
C LEU A 186 6.28 15.63 0.87
N GLY A 187 7.06 16.21 -0.06
CA GLY A 187 8.49 16.35 0.12
C GLY A 187 9.16 14.99 0.33
N LEU A 188 10.05 14.90 1.31
CA LEU A 188 10.78 13.66 1.63
C LEU A 188 10.11 12.79 2.70
N GLU A 189 8.82 13.03 2.98
CA GLU A 189 8.10 12.31 4.04
C GLU A 189 7.95 10.81 3.74
N ASP A 190 8.29 9.98 4.73
CA ASP A 190 8.16 8.52 4.64
C ASP A 190 6.82 7.98 5.14
N LEU A 191 6.07 8.80 5.89
CA LEU A 191 4.78 8.55 6.54
C LEU A 191 4.82 7.47 7.63
N GLU A 192 5.94 7.35 8.35
CA GLU A 192 6.19 6.27 9.32
C GLU A 192 6.25 6.77 10.78
N GLY A 193 5.85 8.03 11.01
CA GLY A 193 5.90 8.69 12.31
C GLY A 193 5.12 7.97 13.43
N CYS A 194 4.03 7.26 13.09
CA CYS A 194 3.23 6.52 14.06
C CYS A 194 4.02 5.36 14.69
N GLU A 195 4.81 4.63 13.92
CA GLU A 195 5.59 3.49 14.42
C GLU A 195 6.66 3.91 15.42
N HIS A 196 7.35 5.01 15.12
CA HIS A 196 8.28 5.62 16.07
C HIS A 196 7.60 6.07 17.36
N THR A 197 6.37 6.56 17.25
CA THR A 197 5.59 7.04 18.39
C THR A 197 5.09 5.88 19.26
N PHE A 198 4.58 4.82 18.65
CA PHE A 198 4.17 3.61 19.36
C PHE A 198 5.34 2.98 20.11
N LEU A 199 6.50 2.86 19.47
CA LEU A 199 7.71 2.33 20.11
C LEU A 199 8.06 3.08 21.41
N LYS A 200 7.97 4.41 21.41
CA LYS A 200 8.23 5.24 22.60
C LYS A 200 7.15 5.05 23.67
N SER A 201 5.88 5.01 23.26
CA SER A 201 4.74 4.91 24.18
C SER A 201 4.64 3.57 24.90
N ASN A 202 5.34 2.53 24.44
CA ASN A 202 5.38 1.22 25.12
C ASN A 202 5.85 1.30 26.58
N ALA A 203 6.62 2.33 26.95
CA ALA A 203 6.99 2.59 28.34
C ALA A 203 5.79 2.81 29.27
N LEU A 204 4.66 3.29 28.72
CA LEU A 204 3.44 3.57 29.46
C LEU A 204 2.61 2.30 29.73
N ALA A 205 2.81 1.24 28.93
CA ALA A 205 1.94 0.06 28.91
C ALA A 205 1.79 -0.60 30.29
N SER A 206 2.88 -0.72 31.05
CA SER A 206 2.86 -1.35 32.38
C SER A 206 2.08 -0.54 33.41
N THR A 207 2.07 0.79 33.29
CA THR A 207 1.42 1.69 34.25
C THR A 207 -0.08 1.82 33.98
N VAL A 208 -0.49 1.76 32.70
CA VAL A 208 -1.90 1.91 32.32
C VAL A 208 -2.69 0.61 32.34
N HIS A 209 -2.03 -0.56 32.34
CA HIS A 209 -2.68 -1.87 32.20
C HIS A 209 -3.79 -2.13 33.24
N TYR A 210 -3.58 -1.72 34.49
CA TYR A 210 -4.52 -1.93 35.60
C TYR A 210 -5.14 -0.62 36.10
N SER A 211 -4.96 0.48 35.34
CA SER A 211 -5.52 1.78 35.70
C SER A 211 -7.00 1.83 35.32
N GLY A 212 -7.82 2.52 36.13
CA GLY A 212 -9.17 2.88 35.71
C GLY A 212 -9.15 3.85 34.52
N ILE A 213 -10.25 3.91 33.76
CA ILE A 213 -10.38 4.71 32.52
C ILE A 213 -9.87 6.14 32.68
N PHE A 214 -10.23 6.81 33.77
CA PHE A 214 -9.79 8.18 34.05
C PHE A 214 -8.27 8.28 34.19
N HIS A 215 -7.65 7.43 35.02
CA HIS A 215 -6.21 7.44 35.27
C HIS A 215 -5.40 7.00 34.04
N GLN A 216 -5.93 6.04 33.27
CA GLN A 216 -5.35 5.65 31.99
C GLN A 216 -5.31 6.85 31.03
N ARG A 217 -6.44 7.53 30.82
CA ARG A 217 -6.50 8.72 29.94
C ARG A 217 -5.59 9.84 30.41
N GLN A 218 -5.58 10.10 31.71
CA GLN A 218 -4.69 11.10 32.30
C GLN A 218 -3.22 10.76 32.06
N ALA A 219 -2.81 9.51 32.29
CA ALA A 219 -1.43 9.06 32.08
C ALA A 219 -1.02 9.14 30.60
N ILE A 220 -1.90 8.73 29.68
CA ILE A 220 -1.69 8.85 28.23
C ILE A 220 -1.55 10.31 27.82
N SER A 221 -2.49 11.17 28.24
CA SER A 221 -2.47 12.59 27.92
C SER A 221 -1.18 13.25 28.40
N ASN A 222 -0.83 13.06 29.68
CA ASN A 222 0.38 13.63 30.27
C ASN A 222 1.66 13.11 29.58
N TYR A 223 1.70 11.83 29.20
CA TYR A 223 2.83 11.27 28.49
C TYR A 223 3.03 11.94 27.13
N PHE A 224 1.95 12.09 26.34
CA PHE A 224 2.04 12.67 25.01
C PHE A 224 2.31 14.18 25.05
N GLU A 225 1.73 14.90 26.01
CA GLU A 225 2.03 16.31 26.26
C GLU A 225 3.51 16.49 26.62
N HIS A 226 4.02 15.68 27.55
CA HIS A 226 5.43 15.69 27.92
C HIS A 226 6.34 15.33 26.73
N ASN A 227 6.00 14.29 25.95
CA ASN A 227 6.79 13.91 24.78
C ASN A 227 6.78 15.01 23.71
N ASN A 228 5.64 15.65 23.46
CA ASN A 228 5.53 16.76 22.52
C ASN A 228 6.44 17.93 22.95
N GLU A 229 6.39 18.32 24.22
CA GLU A 229 7.15 19.46 24.75
C GLU A 229 8.66 19.19 24.84
N TYR A 230 9.05 18.07 25.46
CA TYR A 230 10.44 17.82 25.85
C TYR A 230 11.23 16.95 24.87
N ASN A 231 10.55 16.32 23.91
CA ASN A 231 11.21 15.49 22.91
C ASN A 231 10.98 16.05 21.51
N VAL A 232 9.72 16.20 21.09
CA VAL A 232 9.40 16.60 19.71
C VAL A 232 9.81 18.05 19.47
N TYR A 233 9.29 18.99 20.26
CA TYR A 233 9.63 20.40 20.17
C TYR A 233 11.13 20.65 20.39
N ALA A 234 11.72 20.01 21.41
CA ALA A 234 13.15 20.10 21.70
C ALA A 234 14.04 19.70 20.50
N ASN A 235 13.62 18.72 19.71
CA ASN A 235 14.37 18.22 18.55
C ASN A 235 13.89 18.81 17.22
N LEU A 236 12.91 19.72 17.20
CA LEU A 236 12.33 20.25 15.97
C LEU A 236 13.36 20.97 15.11
N SER A 237 14.26 21.74 15.71
CA SER A 237 15.36 22.42 14.99
C SER A 237 16.30 21.42 14.32
N ILE A 238 16.62 20.32 15.01
CA ILE A 238 17.48 19.25 14.51
C ILE A 238 16.78 18.50 13.37
N PHE A 239 15.50 18.21 13.51
CA PHE A 239 14.66 17.61 12.46
C PHE A 239 14.69 18.46 11.18
N LEU A 240 14.33 19.73 11.28
CA LEU A 240 14.30 20.65 10.12
C LEU A 240 15.67 20.76 9.45
N HIS A 241 16.74 20.91 10.24
CA HIS A 241 18.10 21.02 9.73
C HIS A 241 18.59 19.73 9.05
N ASN A 242 18.31 18.57 9.64
CA ASN A 242 18.73 17.29 9.06
C ASN A 242 17.99 16.98 7.77
N ASN A 243 16.68 17.27 7.70
CA ASN A 243 15.92 17.13 6.46
C ASN A 243 16.41 18.10 5.39
N TYR A 244 16.78 19.33 5.76
CA TYR A 244 17.35 20.29 4.80
C TYR A 244 18.68 19.77 4.24
N LYS A 245 19.56 19.26 5.10
CA LYS A 245 20.82 18.63 4.67
C LYS A 245 20.59 17.42 3.78
N GLN A 246 19.63 16.56 4.14
CA GLN A 246 19.27 15.39 3.36
C GLN A 246 18.79 15.80 1.97
N ALA A 247 17.90 16.78 1.87
CA ALA A 247 17.40 17.28 0.60
C ALA A 247 18.52 17.87 -0.27
N VAL A 248 19.41 18.70 0.30
CA VAL A 248 20.56 19.24 -0.43
C VAL A 248 21.51 18.15 -0.92
N ASN A 249 21.79 17.14 -0.08
CA ASN A 249 22.64 16.01 -0.47
C ASN A 249 22.02 15.21 -1.63
N ILE A 250 20.71 14.94 -1.56
CA ILE A 250 19.97 14.27 -2.64
C ILE A 250 20.08 15.08 -3.93
N LEU A 251 19.91 16.40 -3.88
CA LEU A 251 20.07 17.25 -5.06
C LEU A 251 21.49 17.21 -5.61
N GLY A 252 22.52 17.18 -4.76
CA GLY A 252 23.91 17.02 -5.19
C GLY A 252 24.13 15.68 -5.92
N GLU A 253 23.74 14.57 -5.30
CA GLU A 253 23.89 13.22 -5.86
C GLU A 253 23.11 13.04 -7.18
N THR A 254 21.88 13.55 -7.22
CA THR A 254 21.02 13.44 -8.42
C THR A 254 21.51 14.33 -9.55
N GLN A 255 22.05 15.52 -9.25
CA GLN A 255 22.62 16.43 -10.26
C GLN A 255 23.81 15.81 -11.02
N GLU A 256 24.61 14.95 -10.36
CA GLU A 256 25.75 14.29 -10.99
C GLU A 256 25.33 13.07 -11.83
N ARG A 257 24.44 12.24 -11.28
CA ARG A 257 24.18 10.89 -11.82
C ARG A 257 22.95 10.81 -12.72
N LEU A 258 21.93 11.66 -12.53
CA LEU A 258 20.73 11.65 -13.37
C LEU A 258 21.04 12.08 -14.82
N PRO A 259 21.89 13.09 -15.11
CA PRO A 259 22.27 13.41 -16.49
C PRO A 259 22.99 12.27 -17.21
N GLN A 260 23.82 11.50 -16.51
CA GLN A 260 24.51 10.32 -17.06
C GLN A 260 23.48 9.26 -17.48
N LEU A 261 22.53 8.94 -16.59
CA LEU A 261 21.46 7.99 -16.88
C LEU A 261 20.55 8.49 -18.02
N LYS A 262 20.23 9.79 -18.06
CA LYS A 262 19.46 10.39 -19.17
C LYS A 262 20.19 10.24 -20.49
N HIS A 263 21.50 10.45 -20.52
CA HIS A 263 22.32 10.26 -21.72
C HIS A 263 22.35 8.78 -22.15
N GLU A 264 22.55 7.85 -21.22
CA GLU A 264 22.53 6.40 -21.50
C GLU A 264 21.18 5.93 -22.06
N LEU A 265 20.07 6.51 -21.58
CA LEU A 265 18.71 6.18 -21.98
C LEU A 265 18.18 7.04 -23.14
N ASN A 266 19.00 7.94 -23.71
CA ASN A 266 18.61 8.91 -24.75
C ASN A 266 17.39 9.79 -24.36
N ILE A 267 17.26 10.15 -23.09
CA ILE A 267 16.19 11.00 -22.56
C ILE A 267 16.61 12.47 -22.71
N THR A 268 15.79 13.24 -23.41
CA THR A 268 15.99 14.69 -23.59
C THR A 268 14.98 15.54 -22.83
N ASP A 269 13.79 15.00 -22.56
CA ASP A 269 12.71 15.66 -21.83
C ASP A 269 12.31 14.84 -20.59
N ASP A 270 12.11 15.53 -19.47
CA ASP A 270 11.74 14.94 -18.18
C ASP A 270 10.28 14.48 -18.15
N SER A 271 9.45 14.94 -19.09
CA SER A 271 8.07 14.45 -19.27
C SER A 271 8.01 12.93 -19.51
N VAL A 272 9.08 12.34 -20.04
CA VAL A 272 9.23 10.90 -20.27
C VAL A 272 9.03 10.10 -18.98
N PHE A 273 9.53 10.58 -17.85
CA PHE A 273 9.36 9.88 -16.57
C PHE A 273 7.89 9.79 -16.12
N HIS A 274 7.10 10.84 -16.41
CA HIS A 274 5.66 10.83 -16.15
C HIS A 274 4.91 9.96 -17.17
N ALA A 275 5.32 9.96 -18.44
CA ALA A 275 4.78 9.07 -19.47
C ALA A 275 5.00 7.60 -19.09
N TRP A 276 6.21 7.23 -18.67
CA TRP A 276 6.55 5.88 -18.22
C TRP A 276 5.67 5.40 -17.05
N LEU A 277 5.42 6.23 -16.04
CA LEU A 277 4.49 5.87 -14.97
C LEU A 277 3.05 5.65 -15.47
N THR A 278 2.63 6.42 -16.48
CA THR A 278 1.30 6.33 -17.06
C THR A 278 1.16 5.08 -17.91
N GLU A 279 2.16 4.76 -18.73
CA GLU A 279 2.26 3.53 -19.52
C GLU A 279 2.30 2.29 -18.63
N GLU A 280 3.18 2.26 -17.62
CA GLU A 280 3.27 1.17 -16.64
C GLU A 280 1.90 0.95 -15.96
N ARG A 281 1.23 2.03 -15.56
CA ARG A 281 -0.11 1.94 -14.95
C ARG A 281 -1.17 1.44 -15.92
N ALA A 282 -1.14 1.88 -17.18
CA ALA A 282 -2.09 1.47 -18.21
C ALA A 282 -1.94 -0.03 -18.49
N TYR A 283 -0.71 -0.51 -18.64
CA TYR A 283 -0.36 -1.93 -18.78
C TYR A 283 -0.90 -2.77 -17.61
N LEU A 284 -0.61 -2.36 -16.37
CA LEU A 284 -1.10 -3.08 -15.18
C LEU A 284 -2.63 -3.05 -15.01
N LEU A 285 -3.33 -2.14 -15.69
CA LEU A 285 -4.79 -2.07 -15.71
C LEU A 285 -5.40 -2.84 -16.88
N SER A 286 -4.73 -2.91 -18.04
CA SER A 286 -5.19 -3.64 -19.23
C SER A 286 -5.21 -5.14 -18.99
N GLN A 287 -4.26 -5.68 -18.21
CA GLN A 287 -4.24 -7.07 -17.74
C GLN A 287 -5.53 -7.51 -17.00
N LYS A 288 -6.40 -6.57 -16.57
CA LYS A 288 -7.64 -6.89 -15.82
C LYS A 288 -8.91 -6.92 -16.67
N LYS A 289 -8.87 -6.51 -17.94
CA LYS A 289 -10.09 -6.38 -18.76
C LYS A 289 -10.20 -7.53 -19.76
N GLU A 290 -11.15 -8.43 -19.53
CA GLU A 290 -11.50 -9.50 -20.47
C GLU A 290 -12.64 -9.06 -21.42
N PRO A 291 -12.66 -9.52 -22.68
CA PRO A 291 -13.83 -9.40 -23.55
C PRO A 291 -15.02 -10.20 -23.00
N GLU A 292 -16.19 -9.56 -22.85
CA GLU A 292 -17.36 -10.15 -22.19
C GLU A 292 -17.87 -11.45 -22.83
N GLU A 293 -17.71 -11.60 -24.15
CA GLU A 293 -18.19 -12.74 -24.93
C GLU A 293 -17.38 -14.02 -24.66
N GLU A 294 -16.04 -13.91 -24.62
CA GLU A 294 -15.14 -15.02 -24.31
C GLU A 294 -15.32 -15.49 -22.86
N THR A 295 -15.54 -14.56 -21.92
CA THR A 295 -15.84 -14.87 -20.52
C THR A 295 -17.14 -15.67 -20.39
N ALA A 296 -18.16 -15.38 -21.20
CA ALA A 296 -19.44 -16.08 -21.17
C ALA A 296 -19.33 -17.53 -21.72
N GLN A 297 -18.63 -17.73 -22.85
CA GLN A 297 -18.39 -19.06 -23.43
C GLN A 297 -17.53 -19.96 -22.51
N MET A 298 -16.47 -19.40 -21.92
CA MET A 298 -15.64 -20.11 -20.94
C MET A 298 -16.42 -20.50 -19.68
N THR A 299 -17.28 -19.59 -19.19
CA THR A 299 -18.16 -19.88 -18.05
C THR A 299 -19.13 -21.00 -18.39
N TYR A 300 -19.72 -20.97 -19.59
CA TYR A 300 -20.61 -22.03 -20.06
C TYR A 300 -19.89 -23.39 -20.11
N TRP A 301 -18.69 -23.45 -20.70
CA TRP A 301 -17.86 -24.65 -20.72
C TRP A 301 -17.58 -25.20 -19.31
N GLN A 302 -17.15 -24.35 -18.38
CA GLN A 302 -16.87 -24.76 -17.00
C GLN A 302 -18.12 -25.27 -16.27
N ARG A 303 -19.30 -24.67 -16.53
CA ARG A 303 -20.58 -25.11 -15.97
C ARG A 303 -21.00 -26.47 -16.51
N LEU A 304 -20.77 -26.73 -17.78
CA LEU A 304 -21.01 -28.04 -18.39
C LEU A 304 -20.06 -29.12 -17.84
N VAL A 305 -18.78 -28.80 -17.58
CA VAL A 305 -17.86 -29.72 -16.86
C VAL A 305 -18.39 -30.02 -15.46
N ASN A 306 -18.83 -29.01 -14.72
CA ASN A 306 -19.39 -29.18 -13.39
C ASN A 306 -20.67 -30.04 -13.40
N LEU A 307 -21.54 -29.82 -14.39
CA LEU A 307 -22.76 -30.59 -14.60
C LEU A 307 -22.46 -32.07 -14.90
N ALA A 308 -21.46 -32.35 -15.73
CA ALA A 308 -21.00 -33.72 -15.97
C ALA A 308 -20.49 -34.37 -14.68
N ALA A 309 -19.65 -33.66 -13.91
CA ALA A 309 -19.10 -34.17 -12.67
C ALA A 309 -20.18 -34.36 -11.57
N SER A 310 -21.18 -33.48 -11.48
CA SER A 310 -22.30 -33.63 -10.53
C SER A 310 -23.25 -34.75 -10.94
N ARG A 311 -23.43 -34.97 -12.25
CA ARG A 311 -24.13 -36.16 -12.77
C ARG A 311 -23.43 -37.44 -12.36
N ASP A 312 -22.11 -37.53 -12.52
CA ASP A 312 -21.35 -38.73 -12.15
C ASP A 312 -21.39 -38.97 -10.63
N ARG A 313 -21.32 -37.92 -9.81
CA ARG A 313 -21.49 -38.01 -8.35
C ARG A 313 -22.89 -38.49 -7.95
N LEU A 314 -23.94 -38.00 -8.61
CA LEU A 314 -25.31 -38.45 -8.38
C LEU A 314 -25.47 -39.92 -8.76
N ALA A 315 -24.97 -40.33 -9.93
CA ALA A 315 -24.99 -41.72 -10.37
C ALA A 315 -24.23 -42.66 -9.41
N ALA A 316 -23.10 -42.20 -8.84
CA ALA A 316 -22.36 -42.95 -7.83
C ALA A 316 -23.14 -43.15 -6.52
N THR A 317 -23.97 -42.17 -6.13
CA THR A 317 -24.88 -42.33 -4.97
C THR A 317 -26.03 -43.28 -5.25
N GLU A 318 -26.50 -43.39 -6.50
CA GLU A 318 -27.55 -44.32 -6.91
C GLU A 318 -27.03 -45.76 -7.04
N SER A 319 -25.80 -45.95 -7.50
CA SER A 319 -25.17 -47.27 -7.68
C SER A 319 -24.90 -48.01 -6.36
N TRP A 320 -24.83 -47.31 -5.22
CA TRP A 320 -24.55 -47.89 -3.90
C TRP A 320 -25.79 -48.47 -3.20
N LEU A 321 -26.99 -48.24 -3.76
CA LEU A 321 -28.28 -48.63 -3.17
C LEU A 321 -28.82 -49.99 -3.67
N VAL A 322 -28.03 -50.79 -4.41
CA VAL A 322 -28.45 -52.14 -4.80
C VAL A 322 -28.32 -53.08 -3.59
N ILE A 323 -29.31 -53.05 -2.70
CA ILE A 323 -29.51 -54.09 -1.69
C ILE A 323 -30.14 -55.29 -2.41
N THR A 324 -29.34 -56.29 -2.74
CA THR A 324 -29.84 -57.59 -3.17
C THR A 324 -30.48 -58.32 -1.99
N SER A 325 -31.51 -59.12 -2.26
CA SER A 325 -32.27 -59.90 -1.27
C SER A 325 -31.41 -60.86 -0.42
N THR A 326 -30.14 -61.05 -0.78
CA THR A 326 -29.15 -61.88 -0.07
C THR A 326 -28.45 -61.18 1.08
N THR A 327 -28.36 -59.85 1.13
CA THR A 327 -27.72 -59.09 2.23
C THR A 327 -28.69 -58.64 3.31
N ALA A 328 -29.99 -58.81 3.13
CA ALA A 328 -31.03 -58.33 4.05
C ALA A 328 -31.11 -59.07 5.40
N THR A 329 -30.48 -60.23 5.53
CA THR A 329 -30.60 -61.09 6.72
C THR A 329 -29.51 -60.92 7.78
N GLN A 330 -28.49 -60.09 7.55
CA GLN A 330 -27.51 -59.74 8.57
C GLN A 330 -27.43 -58.22 8.70
N GLU A 331 -27.57 -57.69 9.92
CA GLU A 331 -27.49 -56.27 10.31
C GLU A 331 -28.80 -55.47 10.37
N LEU A 332 -29.77 -55.96 11.15
CA LEU A 332 -30.86 -55.14 11.68
C LEU A 332 -30.45 -54.59 13.06
N GLY A 333 -29.83 -53.41 13.11
CA GLY A 333 -29.58 -52.70 14.38
C GLY A 333 -28.58 -51.54 14.33
N HIS A 334 -27.62 -51.55 13.41
CA HIS A 334 -26.56 -50.52 13.33
C HIS A 334 -26.70 -49.55 12.13
N ASN A 335 -27.76 -49.68 11.32
CA ASN A 335 -27.84 -49.10 9.97
C ASN A 335 -28.70 -47.83 9.81
N THR A 336 -29.43 -47.36 10.83
CA THR A 336 -30.33 -46.20 10.68
C THR A 336 -29.57 -44.88 10.48
N THR A 337 -28.46 -44.69 11.18
CA THR A 337 -27.62 -43.46 11.05
C THR A 337 -26.81 -43.46 9.75
N SER A 338 -26.37 -44.62 9.28
CA SER A 338 -25.65 -44.78 8.01
C SER A 338 -26.56 -44.51 6.80
N THR A 339 -27.76 -45.09 6.82
CA THR A 339 -28.79 -44.88 5.78
C THR A 339 -29.27 -43.43 5.71
N THR A 340 -29.46 -42.76 6.85
CA THR A 340 -29.85 -41.33 6.88
C THR A 340 -28.76 -40.43 6.30
N ARG A 341 -27.47 -40.71 6.57
CA ARG A 341 -26.33 -39.96 6.01
C ARG A 341 -26.19 -40.17 4.50
N LEU A 342 -26.38 -41.39 4.01
CA LEU A 342 -26.37 -41.72 2.59
C LEU A 342 -27.52 -41.03 1.85
N GLU A 343 -28.72 -41.04 2.43
CA GLU A 343 -29.89 -40.36 1.84
C GLU A 343 -29.70 -38.84 1.82
N THR A 344 -29.14 -38.26 2.89
CA THR A 344 -28.77 -36.84 2.93
C THR A 344 -27.72 -36.50 1.87
N ALA A 345 -26.72 -37.35 1.67
CA ALA A 345 -25.69 -37.16 0.64
C ALA A 345 -26.29 -37.23 -0.78
N ARG A 346 -27.25 -38.14 -1.02
CA ARG A 346 -28.01 -38.23 -2.28
C ARG A 346 -28.82 -36.96 -2.53
N HIS A 347 -29.54 -36.46 -1.52
CA HIS A 347 -30.27 -35.19 -1.63
C HIS A 347 -29.35 -34.02 -1.98
N HIS A 348 -28.20 -33.88 -1.31
CA HIS A 348 -27.23 -32.85 -1.65
C HIS A 348 -26.63 -33.02 -3.05
N ALA A 349 -26.35 -34.24 -3.49
CA ALA A 349 -25.88 -34.51 -4.84
C ALA A 349 -26.93 -34.11 -5.89
N GLN A 350 -28.19 -34.43 -5.67
CA GLN A 350 -29.31 -34.06 -6.53
C GLN A 350 -29.53 -32.54 -6.59
N GLU A 351 -29.50 -31.87 -5.42
CA GLU A 351 -29.60 -30.40 -5.35
C GLU A 351 -28.44 -29.73 -6.09
N THR A 352 -27.23 -30.27 -5.98
CA THR A 352 -26.04 -29.77 -6.68
C THR A 352 -26.21 -29.93 -8.19
N TYR A 353 -26.63 -31.11 -8.66
CA TYR A 353 -26.92 -31.35 -10.07
C TYR A 353 -28.00 -30.41 -10.61
N ASN A 354 -29.10 -30.21 -9.87
CA ASN A 354 -30.17 -29.31 -10.30
C ASN A 354 -29.70 -27.85 -10.38
N LYS A 355 -28.87 -27.41 -9.42
CA LYS A 355 -28.26 -26.07 -9.43
C LYS A 355 -27.33 -25.89 -10.64
N ASP A 356 -26.49 -26.89 -10.92
CA ASP A 356 -25.60 -26.86 -12.09
C ASP A 356 -26.40 -26.86 -13.40
N LEU A 357 -27.50 -27.62 -13.47
CA LEU A 357 -28.37 -27.68 -14.65
C LEU A 357 -29.06 -26.35 -14.94
N VAL A 358 -29.61 -25.69 -13.92
CA VAL A 358 -30.23 -24.37 -14.06
C VAL A 358 -29.19 -23.34 -14.54
N ALA A 359 -28.00 -23.32 -13.92
CA ALA A 359 -26.94 -22.40 -14.33
C ALA A 359 -26.48 -22.62 -15.79
N VAL A 360 -26.47 -23.87 -16.27
CA VAL A 360 -26.20 -24.19 -17.68
C VAL A 360 -27.33 -23.67 -18.59
N GLN A 361 -28.59 -23.88 -18.23
CA GLN A 361 -29.75 -23.43 -19.02
C GLN A 361 -29.84 -21.90 -19.13
N GLU A 362 -29.54 -21.17 -18.05
CA GLU A 362 -29.49 -19.71 -18.07
C GLU A 362 -28.43 -19.19 -19.06
N LEU A 363 -27.27 -19.85 -19.13
CA LEU A 363 -26.21 -19.51 -20.07
C LEU A 363 -26.55 -19.94 -21.51
N GLU A 364 -27.27 -21.05 -21.69
CA GLU A 364 -27.78 -21.48 -23.02
C GLU A 364 -28.69 -20.41 -23.63
N ILE A 365 -29.57 -19.81 -22.82
CA ILE A 365 -30.43 -18.69 -23.24
C ILE A 365 -29.60 -17.45 -23.56
N LYS A 366 -28.62 -17.12 -22.70
CA LYS A 366 -27.80 -15.92 -22.85
C LYS A 366 -26.90 -15.96 -24.09
N LEU A 367 -26.39 -17.14 -24.45
CA LEU A 367 -25.47 -17.37 -25.57
C LEU A 367 -26.20 -17.82 -26.86
N ASP A 368 -27.53 -17.89 -26.85
CA ASP A 368 -28.35 -18.40 -27.97
C ASP A 368 -27.94 -19.81 -28.44
N VAL A 369 -27.60 -20.68 -27.49
CA VAL A 369 -27.14 -22.05 -27.77
C VAL A 369 -28.34 -22.95 -28.02
N THR A 370 -28.53 -23.37 -29.28
CA THR A 370 -29.64 -24.24 -29.69
C THR A 370 -29.47 -25.70 -29.26
N SER A 371 -28.23 -26.16 -29.09
CA SER A 371 -27.92 -27.53 -28.67
C SER A 371 -26.76 -27.54 -27.69
N ARG A 372 -26.97 -28.17 -26.53
CA ARG A 372 -25.96 -28.29 -25.47
C ARG A 372 -24.67 -28.91 -25.98
N TRP A 373 -23.54 -28.22 -25.74
CA TRP A 373 -22.22 -28.68 -26.14
C TRP A 373 -21.81 -29.97 -25.43
N LYS A 374 -21.10 -30.83 -26.17
CA LYS A 374 -20.54 -32.10 -25.73
C LYS A 374 -19.04 -32.15 -26.01
N PRO A 375 -18.28 -33.04 -25.35
CA PRO A 375 -16.83 -33.12 -25.53
C PRO A 375 -16.31 -33.29 -26.97
N GLY A 376 -17.13 -33.80 -27.89
CA GLY A 376 -16.78 -33.97 -29.30
C GLY A 376 -17.13 -32.79 -30.21
N ASP A 377 -17.82 -31.77 -29.70
CA ASP A 377 -18.27 -30.63 -30.51
C ASP A 377 -17.11 -29.62 -30.70
N VAL A 378 -17.10 -28.92 -31.83
CA VAL A 378 -16.04 -27.96 -32.17
C VAL A 378 -16.05 -26.79 -31.18
N GLU A 379 -17.24 -26.33 -30.82
CA GLU A 379 -17.46 -25.24 -29.86
C GLU A 379 -16.97 -25.62 -28.46
N TRP A 380 -17.15 -26.88 -28.05
CA TRP A 380 -16.61 -27.39 -26.79
C TRP A 380 -15.09 -27.40 -26.77
N GLN A 381 -14.47 -27.86 -27.87
CA GLN A 381 -13.02 -27.93 -27.98
C GLN A 381 -12.40 -26.53 -28.03
N ASN A 382 -12.99 -25.61 -28.78
CA ASN A 382 -12.57 -24.21 -28.84
C ASN A 382 -12.69 -23.53 -27.47
N ALA A 383 -13.83 -23.67 -26.78
CA ALA A 383 -13.98 -23.10 -25.44
C ALA A 383 -13.05 -23.76 -24.41
N GLY A 384 -12.80 -25.06 -24.52
CA GLY A 384 -11.81 -25.76 -23.70
C GLY A 384 -10.39 -25.24 -23.92
N HIS A 385 -10.02 -24.98 -25.18
CA HIS A 385 -8.75 -24.34 -25.53
C HIS A 385 -8.66 -22.92 -24.94
N LEU A 386 -9.71 -22.11 -25.07
CA LEU A 386 -9.77 -20.77 -24.47
C LEU A 386 -9.60 -20.82 -22.93
N VAL A 387 -10.26 -21.77 -22.25
CA VAL A 387 -10.10 -21.95 -20.79
C VAL A 387 -8.66 -22.37 -20.43
N ALA A 388 -8.03 -23.26 -21.20
CA ALA A 388 -6.66 -23.68 -20.97
C ALA A 388 -5.67 -22.53 -21.21
N GLN A 389 -5.82 -21.81 -22.32
CA GLN A 389 -5.03 -20.63 -22.66
C GLN A 389 -5.19 -19.51 -21.63
N ARG A 390 -6.40 -19.31 -21.09
CA ARG A 390 -6.64 -18.37 -19.99
C ARG A 390 -5.94 -18.78 -18.70
N LYS A 391 -6.01 -20.07 -18.33
CA LYS A 391 -5.30 -20.57 -17.14
C LYS A 391 -3.79 -20.37 -17.28
N TYR A 392 -3.27 -20.59 -18.48
CA TYR A 392 -1.87 -20.30 -18.82
C TYR A 392 -1.56 -18.81 -18.69
N GLN A 393 -2.32 -17.93 -19.35
CA GLN A 393 -2.09 -16.48 -19.30
C GLN A 393 -2.16 -15.93 -17.87
N HIS A 394 -3.16 -16.35 -17.09
CA HIS A 394 -3.28 -15.90 -15.70
C HIS A 394 -2.12 -16.42 -14.82
N ALA A 395 -1.67 -17.65 -15.04
CA ALA A 395 -0.51 -18.18 -14.31
C ALA A 395 0.78 -17.47 -14.72
N LEU A 396 0.91 -17.13 -16.00
CA LEU A 396 1.99 -16.35 -16.60
C LEU A 396 2.05 -14.93 -16.03
N ASP A 397 0.95 -14.16 -16.11
CA ASP A 397 0.86 -12.80 -15.56
C ASP A 397 1.13 -12.76 -14.05
N HIS A 398 0.65 -13.78 -13.32
CA HIS A 398 0.89 -13.89 -11.89
C HIS A 398 2.37 -14.15 -11.56
N LEU A 399 3.02 -15.05 -12.30
CA LEU A 399 4.44 -15.35 -12.16
C LEU A 399 5.29 -14.14 -12.53
N GLU A 400 4.99 -13.48 -13.65
CA GLU A 400 5.64 -12.24 -14.09
C GLU A 400 5.59 -11.17 -13.01
N SER A 401 4.39 -10.87 -12.48
CA SER A 401 4.21 -9.84 -11.45
C SER A 401 5.07 -10.10 -10.20
N LEU A 402 5.21 -11.37 -9.80
CA LEU A 402 6.05 -11.77 -8.66
C LEU A 402 7.54 -11.64 -8.97
N VAL A 403 7.97 -12.01 -10.17
CA VAL A 403 9.38 -11.96 -10.60
C VAL A 403 9.84 -10.52 -10.79
N VAL A 404 9.06 -9.70 -11.50
CA VAL A 404 9.31 -8.27 -11.68
C VAL A 404 9.50 -7.60 -10.32
N ALA A 405 8.57 -7.85 -9.41
CA ALA A 405 8.63 -7.20 -8.13
C ALA A 405 9.77 -7.77 -7.23
N HIS A 406 10.22 -9.02 -7.44
CA HIS A 406 11.38 -9.62 -6.76
C HIS A 406 12.69 -8.97 -7.22
N ILE A 407 12.85 -8.77 -8.53
CA ILE A 407 14.00 -8.08 -9.14
C ILE A 407 14.12 -6.65 -8.58
N PHE A 408 12.99 -5.93 -8.48
CA PHE A 408 12.96 -4.57 -7.91
C PHE A 408 13.33 -4.51 -6.43
N GLU A 409 13.06 -5.57 -5.67
CA GLU A 409 13.46 -5.64 -4.27
C GLU A 409 14.93 -6.03 -4.10
N LEU A 410 15.44 -6.93 -4.95
CA LEU A 410 16.87 -7.26 -5.00
C LEU A 410 17.73 -6.04 -5.37
N SER A 411 17.31 -5.22 -6.33
CA SER A 411 18.05 -4.01 -6.72
C SER A 411 18.18 -3.00 -5.58
N LYS A 412 17.23 -2.98 -4.62
CA LYS A 412 17.27 -2.13 -3.43
C LYS A 412 18.16 -2.69 -2.32
N MET A 413 18.31 -4.02 -2.23
CA MET A 413 19.21 -4.64 -1.26
C MET A 413 20.69 -4.32 -1.53
N ASN A 414 21.00 -3.99 -2.79
CA ASN A 414 22.33 -3.58 -3.25
C ASN A 414 22.59 -2.07 -3.11
N GLN A 415 21.64 -1.28 -2.59
CA GLN A 415 21.84 0.16 -2.33
C GLN A 415 22.56 0.37 -0.99
N ALA A 416 23.65 1.13 -1.00
CA ALA A 416 24.38 1.49 0.22
C ALA A 416 23.51 2.38 1.13
N GLY A 417 23.46 2.05 2.43
CA GLY A 417 22.76 2.87 3.45
C GLY A 417 21.52 2.22 4.10
N THR A 418 21.14 1.00 3.72
CA THR A 418 20.09 0.23 4.38
C THR A 418 20.52 -0.22 5.78
N GLY A 419 19.81 0.23 6.83
CA GLY A 419 20.10 -0.20 8.21
C GLY A 419 19.86 -1.70 8.43
N TYR A 420 20.57 -2.33 9.37
CA TYR A 420 20.53 -3.78 9.65
C TYR A 420 19.10 -4.36 9.84
N LYS A 421 18.19 -3.60 10.46
CA LYS A 421 16.79 -4.00 10.64
C LYS A 421 16.02 -4.04 9.31
N LEU A 422 16.26 -3.08 8.42
CA LEU A 422 15.67 -3.03 7.08
C LEU A 422 16.22 -4.18 6.22
N HIS A 423 17.51 -4.47 6.29
CA HIS A 423 18.10 -5.66 5.67
C HIS A 423 17.45 -6.96 6.14
N LYS A 424 17.22 -7.13 7.45
CA LYS A 424 16.56 -8.31 8.00
C LYS A 424 15.09 -8.41 7.53
N HIS A 425 14.41 -7.28 7.36
CA HIS A 425 13.04 -7.27 6.85
C HIS A 425 13.02 -7.62 5.36
N ILE A 426 13.87 -7.00 4.54
CA ILE A 426 14.04 -7.32 3.12
C ILE A 426 14.39 -8.81 2.96
N GLY A 427 15.30 -9.36 3.76
CA GLY A 427 15.64 -10.79 3.72
C GLY A 427 14.45 -11.72 4.04
N LYS A 428 13.59 -11.35 5.00
CA LYS A 428 12.35 -12.10 5.28
C LYS A 428 11.33 -11.99 4.14
N VAL A 429 11.22 -10.81 3.54
CA VAL A 429 10.36 -10.58 2.36
C VAL A 429 10.86 -11.43 1.19
N LEU A 430 12.16 -11.42 0.88
CA LEU A 430 12.76 -12.26 -0.16
C LEU A 430 12.51 -13.76 0.07
N GLN A 431 12.61 -14.23 1.32
CA GLN A 431 12.26 -15.62 1.66
C GLN A 431 10.77 -15.95 1.40
N ALA A 432 9.87 -15.07 1.82
CA ALA A 432 8.43 -15.23 1.57
C ALA A 432 8.07 -15.12 0.09
N TRP A 433 8.85 -14.38 -0.68
CA TRP A 433 8.68 -14.24 -2.13
C TRP A 433 9.22 -15.44 -2.89
N SER A 434 10.35 -16.00 -2.47
CA SER A 434 10.88 -17.24 -3.05
C SER A 434 9.86 -18.38 -2.95
N SER A 435 9.14 -18.51 -1.83
CA SER A 435 8.06 -19.50 -1.71
C SER A 435 6.85 -19.17 -2.60
N ALA A 436 6.45 -17.90 -2.70
CA ALA A 436 5.35 -17.48 -3.57
C ALA A 436 5.67 -17.68 -5.06
N ILE A 437 6.88 -17.32 -5.49
CA ILE A 437 7.39 -17.55 -6.86
C ILE A 437 7.39 -19.04 -7.15
N LYS A 438 7.85 -19.89 -6.21
CA LYS A 438 7.81 -21.34 -6.40
C LYS A 438 6.40 -21.86 -6.66
N THR A 439 5.41 -21.44 -5.85
CA THR A 439 4.02 -21.85 -6.06
C THR A 439 3.45 -21.32 -7.37
N ALA A 440 3.72 -20.07 -7.74
CA ALA A 440 3.28 -19.49 -9.00
C ALA A 440 3.94 -20.20 -10.20
N LEU A 441 5.21 -20.57 -10.09
CA LEU A 441 5.94 -21.32 -11.10
C LEU A 441 5.39 -22.73 -11.29
N GLU A 442 5.04 -23.42 -10.20
CA GLU A 442 4.35 -24.70 -10.27
C GLU A 442 3.02 -24.59 -11.02
N GLN A 443 2.23 -23.54 -10.73
CA GLN A 443 0.97 -23.28 -11.44
C GLN A 443 1.17 -22.96 -12.92
N TYR A 444 2.18 -22.15 -13.24
CA TYR A 444 2.58 -21.84 -14.61
C TYR A 444 2.97 -23.11 -15.36
N ASN A 445 3.87 -23.93 -14.80
CA ASN A 445 4.35 -25.15 -15.45
C ASN A 445 3.21 -26.16 -15.70
N ILE A 446 2.27 -26.28 -14.76
CA ILE A 446 1.07 -27.12 -14.94
C ILE A 446 0.22 -26.58 -16.09
N ALA A 447 -0.01 -25.27 -16.16
CA ALA A 447 -0.81 -24.66 -17.21
C ALA A 447 -0.13 -24.73 -18.59
N ALA A 448 1.19 -24.52 -18.65
CA ALA A 448 2.00 -24.59 -19.85
C ALA A 448 1.99 -26.00 -20.47
N GLN A 449 2.07 -27.04 -19.62
CA GLN A 449 1.97 -28.44 -20.07
C GLN A 449 0.57 -28.85 -20.53
N ALA A 450 -0.46 -28.16 -20.06
CA ALA A 450 -1.85 -28.44 -20.43
C ALA A 450 -2.26 -27.88 -21.81
N LEU A 451 -1.41 -27.05 -22.43
CA LEU A 451 -1.63 -26.52 -23.77
C LEU A 451 -1.22 -27.51 -24.87
N SER A 452 -1.79 -27.32 -26.07
CA SER A 452 -1.47 -28.11 -27.26
C SER A 452 -1.10 -27.18 -28.42
N PRO A 453 0.18 -27.07 -28.80
CA PRO A 453 1.34 -27.77 -28.23
C PRO A 453 1.73 -27.29 -26.81
N PRO A 454 2.42 -28.12 -26.00
CA PRO A 454 2.91 -27.71 -24.69
C PRO A 454 3.90 -26.55 -24.78
N HIS A 455 3.76 -25.56 -23.90
CA HIS A 455 4.70 -24.43 -23.79
C HIS A 455 5.91 -24.79 -22.92
N HIS A 456 6.95 -23.96 -23.01
CA HIS A 456 8.18 -24.14 -22.23
C HIS A 456 7.94 -23.98 -20.72
N THR A 457 8.56 -24.85 -19.92
CA THR A 457 8.50 -24.85 -18.46
C THR A 457 9.83 -24.42 -17.87
N PHE A 458 9.79 -23.70 -16.74
CA PHE A 458 10.99 -23.19 -16.08
C PHE A 458 11.24 -23.86 -14.72
N THR A 459 12.50 -23.90 -14.31
CA THR A 459 12.94 -24.27 -12.96
C THR A 459 13.08 -23.04 -12.06
N LEU A 460 13.09 -23.25 -10.75
CA LEU A 460 13.27 -22.15 -9.80
C LEU A 460 14.66 -21.54 -9.93
N GLU A 461 15.69 -22.38 -10.18
CA GLU A 461 17.05 -21.92 -10.43
C GLU A 461 17.10 -21.00 -11.65
N GLU A 462 16.48 -21.39 -12.78
CA GLU A 462 16.39 -20.53 -13.97
C GLU A 462 15.73 -19.20 -13.60
N VAL A 463 14.54 -19.20 -12.99
CA VAL A 463 13.82 -17.97 -12.59
C VAL A 463 14.63 -17.08 -11.64
N MET A 464 15.48 -17.66 -10.77
CA MET A 464 16.29 -16.94 -9.79
C MET A 464 17.65 -16.46 -10.33
N GLU A 465 18.21 -17.14 -11.34
CA GLU A 465 19.47 -16.77 -11.99
C GLU A 465 19.32 -15.54 -12.91
N TYR A 466 18.09 -15.22 -13.34
CA TYR A 466 17.81 -14.03 -14.13
C TYR A 466 17.80 -12.76 -13.26
N THR A 467 18.90 -12.01 -13.34
CA THR A 467 19.11 -10.73 -12.63
C THR A 467 18.51 -9.51 -13.33
N PHE A 468 18.03 -9.66 -14.58
CA PHE A 468 17.55 -8.56 -15.43
C PHE A 468 16.26 -8.95 -16.18
N LEU A 469 15.29 -8.03 -16.22
CA LEU A 469 14.01 -8.21 -16.93
C LEU A 469 14.17 -8.50 -18.43
N SER A 470 15.23 -7.96 -19.05
CA SER A 470 15.56 -8.15 -20.47
C SER A 470 15.91 -9.60 -20.86
N ASN A 471 16.16 -10.47 -19.89
CA ASN A 471 16.54 -11.87 -20.14
C ASN A 471 15.39 -12.85 -19.91
N PHE A 472 14.20 -12.34 -19.57
CA PHE A 472 13.04 -13.16 -19.28
C PHE A 472 12.31 -13.47 -20.59
N GLN A 473 12.67 -14.58 -21.26
CA GLN A 473 11.95 -15.09 -22.44
C GLN A 473 10.45 -15.31 -22.17
N LEU A 474 10.08 -15.49 -20.89
CA LEU A 474 8.70 -15.55 -20.41
C LEU A 474 7.86 -14.32 -20.81
N LEU A 475 8.47 -13.13 -20.96
CA LEU A 475 7.80 -11.89 -21.37
C LEU A 475 7.49 -11.82 -22.88
N GLN A 476 7.97 -12.79 -23.67
CA GLN A 476 7.64 -12.87 -25.10
C GLN A 476 6.30 -13.57 -25.34
N ASP A 477 5.85 -14.38 -24.37
CA ASP A 477 4.58 -15.12 -24.41
C ASP A 477 3.43 -14.34 -23.74
N THR A 478 3.69 -13.14 -23.21
CA THR A 478 2.67 -12.27 -22.59
C THR A 478 1.85 -11.52 -23.63
N CYS A 479 0.65 -11.07 -23.27
CA CYS A 479 -0.27 -10.39 -24.19
C CYS A 479 0.33 -9.11 -24.82
N GLU A 480 1.27 -8.47 -24.13
CA GLU A 480 2.13 -7.40 -24.65
C GLU A 480 3.59 -7.69 -24.24
N ASP A 481 4.53 -7.69 -25.18
CA ASP A 481 5.96 -7.86 -24.90
C ASP A 481 6.54 -6.60 -24.26
N ILE A 482 6.59 -6.57 -22.92
CA ILE A 482 7.15 -5.45 -22.17
C ILE A 482 8.68 -5.38 -22.23
N SER A 483 9.37 -6.39 -22.79
CA SER A 483 10.83 -6.35 -22.93
C SER A 483 11.28 -5.23 -23.88
N GLN A 484 10.38 -4.77 -24.76
CA GLN A 484 10.60 -3.64 -25.67
C GLN A 484 10.24 -2.29 -25.04
N CYS A 485 9.55 -2.27 -23.89
CA CYS A 485 9.17 -1.04 -23.21
C CYS A 485 10.40 -0.42 -22.52
N PRO A 486 10.79 0.83 -22.86
CA PRO A 486 11.98 1.47 -22.26
C PRO A 486 11.92 1.54 -20.73
N TRP A 487 10.72 1.74 -20.17
CA TRP A 487 10.48 1.85 -18.74
C TRP A 487 10.68 0.54 -17.97
N ALA A 488 10.60 -0.62 -18.64
CA ALA A 488 10.77 -1.93 -17.99
C ALA A 488 12.25 -2.26 -17.70
N SER A 489 13.20 -1.45 -18.18
CA SER A 489 14.62 -1.70 -17.93
C SER A 489 15.04 -1.27 -16.51
N PRO A 490 15.95 -2.00 -15.84
CA PRO A 490 16.44 -1.61 -14.51
C PRO A 490 17.09 -0.23 -14.47
N THR A 491 17.78 0.17 -15.54
CA THR A 491 18.38 1.50 -15.69
C THR A 491 17.31 2.59 -15.79
N ALA A 492 16.22 2.35 -16.53
CA ALA A 492 15.10 3.28 -16.59
C ALA A 492 14.41 3.45 -15.23
N HIS A 493 14.18 2.36 -14.49
CA HIS A 493 13.63 2.44 -13.13
C HIS A 493 14.54 3.18 -12.16
N LEU A 494 15.85 2.98 -12.24
CA LEU A 494 16.82 3.73 -11.43
C LEU A 494 16.75 5.23 -11.75
N ALA A 495 16.69 5.59 -13.04
CA ALA A 495 16.56 6.98 -13.48
C ALA A 495 15.23 7.59 -13.03
N LEU A 496 14.14 6.83 -13.12
CA LEU A 496 12.80 7.21 -12.66
C LEU A 496 12.79 7.51 -11.16
N ASP A 497 13.28 6.59 -10.33
CA ASP A 497 13.33 6.76 -8.87
C ASP A 497 14.23 7.95 -8.49
N MET A 498 15.36 8.14 -9.17
CA MET A 498 16.24 9.30 -8.97
C MET A 498 15.55 10.61 -9.35
N TYR A 499 14.83 10.64 -10.47
CA TYR A 499 14.08 11.81 -10.92
C TYR A 499 13.01 12.22 -9.90
N PHE A 500 12.15 11.28 -9.47
CA PHE A 500 11.13 11.60 -8.47
C PHE A 500 11.72 11.98 -7.12
N LYS A 501 12.81 11.32 -6.70
CA LYS A 501 13.53 11.69 -5.47
C LYS A 501 14.12 13.11 -5.54
N MET A 502 14.62 13.53 -6.71
CA MET A 502 15.06 14.90 -6.96
C MET A 502 13.89 15.89 -6.85
N CYS A 503 12.76 15.62 -7.50
CA CYS A 503 11.55 16.45 -7.41
C CYS A 503 11.09 16.62 -5.96
N HIS A 504 11.03 15.53 -5.20
CA HIS A 504 10.64 15.56 -3.79
C HIS A 504 11.64 16.29 -2.89
N ALA A 505 12.95 16.20 -3.17
CA ALA A 505 13.94 17.00 -2.46
C ALA A 505 13.76 18.50 -2.73
N GLN A 506 13.36 18.89 -3.94
CA GLN A 506 13.03 20.29 -4.26
C GLN A 506 11.78 20.74 -3.50
N GLU A 507 10.71 19.92 -3.50
CA GLU A 507 9.50 20.18 -2.71
C GLU A 507 9.83 20.35 -1.22
N GLU A 508 10.66 19.46 -0.67
CA GLU A 508 11.08 19.49 0.73
C GLU A 508 11.82 20.78 1.08
N ILE A 509 12.74 21.26 0.22
CA ILE A 509 13.42 22.54 0.45
C ILE A 509 12.42 23.71 0.47
N ILE A 510 11.47 23.74 -0.46
CA ILE A 510 10.45 24.78 -0.51
C ILE A 510 9.64 24.78 0.79
N GLN A 511 9.22 23.61 1.25
CA GLN A 511 8.47 23.47 2.49
C GLN A 511 9.30 23.85 3.72
N LEU A 512 10.52 23.31 3.85
CA LEU A 512 11.41 23.61 4.96
C LEU A 512 11.77 25.09 5.04
N ASN A 513 11.89 25.78 3.91
CA ASN A 513 12.08 27.22 3.91
C ASN A 513 10.92 27.95 4.62
N VAL A 514 9.68 27.52 4.42
CA VAL A 514 8.53 28.09 5.14
C VAL A 514 8.54 27.69 6.61
N GLU A 515 8.77 26.41 6.90
CA GLU A 515 8.73 25.86 8.27
C GLU A 515 9.82 26.45 9.16
N ILE A 516 11.05 26.56 8.65
CA ILE A 516 12.18 27.15 9.39
C ILE A 516 11.91 28.60 9.74
N HIS A 517 11.39 29.41 8.79
CA HIS A 517 11.06 30.81 9.09
C HIS A 517 9.97 30.90 10.16
N ARG A 518 8.91 30.11 10.05
CA ARG A 518 7.84 30.08 11.07
C ARG A 518 8.36 29.67 12.44
N PHE A 519 9.21 28.65 12.48
CA PHE A 519 9.79 28.18 13.73
C PHE A 519 10.72 29.22 14.36
N VAL A 520 11.57 29.89 13.57
CA VAL A 520 12.43 30.98 14.07
C VAL A 520 11.60 32.15 14.58
N THR A 521 10.55 32.56 13.86
CA THR A 521 9.64 33.62 14.32
C THR A 521 8.97 33.22 15.64
N TYR A 522 8.47 31.99 15.75
CA TYR A 522 7.88 31.49 16.99
C TYR A 522 8.87 31.57 18.17
N LEU A 523 10.14 31.16 17.96
CA LEU A 523 11.16 31.25 19.01
C LEU A 523 11.43 32.70 19.45
N GLN A 524 11.44 33.64 18.51
CA GLN A 524 11.64 35.06 18.81
C GLN A 524 10.45 35.65 19.57
N ASP A 525 9.23 35.29 19.17
CA ASP A 525 8.01 35.74 19.82
C ASP A 525 7.89 35.15 21.23
N GLU A 526 8.25 33.88 21.41
CA GLU A 526 8.28 33.20 22.71
C GLU A 526 9.32 33.84 23.65
N ASP A 527 10.51 34.14 23.15
CA ASP A 527 11.58 34.81 23.91
C ASP A 527 11.14 36.21 24.39
N GLN A 528 10.55 37.01 23.49
CA GLN A 528 10.01 38.33 23.83
C GLN A 528 8.87 38.24 24.85
N TYR A 529 7.97 37.26 24.69
CA TYR A 529 6.88 37.03 25.62
C TYR A 529 7.40 36.66 27.02
N LEU A 530 8.38 35.75 27.11
CA LEU A 530 8.96 35.34 28.38
C LEU A 530 9.67 36.50 29.07
N HIS A 531 10.44 37.32 28.34
CA HIS A 531 11.04 38.52 28.90
C HIS A 531 10.00 39.52 29.41
N ALA A 532 8.91 39.74 28.67
CA ALA A 532 7.83 40.61 29.14
C ALA A 532 7.17 40.07 30.42
N CYS A 533 6.97 38.76 30.53
CA CYS A 533 6.46 38.11 31.75
C CYS A 533 7.44 38.23 32.93
N GLU A 534 8.74 38.06 32.68
CA GLU A 534 9.80 38.24 33.68
C GLU A 534 9.77 39.67 34.24
N GLU A 535 9.76 40.69 33.37
CA GLU A 535 9.73 42.11 33.77
C GLU A 535 8.48 42.45 34.60
N GLN A 536 7.31 41.95 34.20
CA GLN A 536 6.06 42.17 34.94
C GLN A 536 6.10 41.53 36.33
N LEU A 537 6.64 40.33 36.44
CA LEU A 537 6.67 39.58 37.70
C LEU A 537 7.82 40.00 38.61
N LEU A 538 8.88 40.63 38.08
CA LEU A 538 10.06 41.02 38.86
C LEU A 538 9.71 41.88 40.08
N THR A 539 8.72 42.76 39.94
CA THR A 539 8.30 43.68 41.00
C THR A 539 7.42 43.03 42.07
N SER A 540 6.58 42.07 41.68
CA SER A 540 5.57 41.46 42.58
C SER A 540 6.00 40.11 43.14
N HIS A 541 6.75 39.32 42.36
CA HIS A 541 7.15 37.94 42.66
C HIS A 541 8.55 37.64 42.10
N PRO A 542 9.64 38.23 42.67
CA PRO A 542 10.99 38.14 42.12
C PRO A 542 11.54 36.70 42.03
N VAL A 543 11.11 35.80 42.93
CA VAL A 543 11.51 34.39 42.88
C VAL A 543 10.88 33.67 41.69
N LEU A 544 9.64 34.00 41.34
CA LEU A 544 8.95 33.43 40.18
C LEU A 544 9.50 34.02 38.88
N ALA A 545 9.78 35.32 38.86
CA ALA A 545 10.45 35.97 37.72
C ALA A 545 11.79 35.31 37.40
N HIS A 546 12.58 34.93 38.41
CA HIS A 546 13.85 34.22 38.20
C HIS A 546 13.71 32.79 37.62
N GLN A 547 12.53 32.17 37.70
CA GLN A 547 12.29 30.83 37.14
C GLN A 547 11.87 30.85 35.67
N ILE A 548 11.32 31.98 35.21
CA ILE A 548 11.11 32.29 33.79
C ILE A 548 12.48 32.50 33.18
#